data_AF-A0A075I667-F1
#
_entry.id   AF-A0A075I667-F1
#
_cell.length_a   1.000
_cell.length_b   1.000
_cell.length_c   1.000
_cell.angle_alpha   90.00
_cell.angle_beta   90.00
_cell.angle_gamma   90.00
#
_symmetry.space_group_name_H-M   'P 1'
#
loop_
_entity.id
_entity.type
_entity.pdbx_description
1 polymer ?
#
loop_
_entity_poly.entity_id
_entity_poly.type
_entity_poly.pdbx_seq_one_letter_code
_entity_poly.pdbx_strand_id
1 'polypeptide(L)' 'MTDYIWNNFNMLPFALRWLLKEWEEKEARRLLEILVKKKVVHAYAILVEANGKTVAQAEHTFIPTQSGATVTTMG' A
#
# COMPACT_ATOMS: atom_id res chain seq x y z
N MET A 1 5.10 -8.30 -15.42
CA MET A 1 4.90 -7.67 -14.09
C MET A 1 3.53 -7.04 -13.94
N THR A 2 3.06 -6.18 -14.87
CA THR A 2 1.73 -5.54 -14.76
C THR A 2 0.59 -6.54 -14.60
N ASP A 3 0.53 -7.59 -15.44
CA ASP A 3 -0.51 -8.62 -15.32
C ASP A 3 -0.43 -9.39 -13.99
N TYR A 4 0.78 -9.62 -13.49
CA TYR A 4 0.98 -10.23 -12.18
C TYR A 4 0.42 -9.34 -11.07
N ILE A 5 0.74 -8.04 -11.09
CA ILE A 5 0.22 -7.07 -10.12
C ILE A 5 -1.31 -7.04 -10.17
N TRP A 6 -1.90 -6.98 -11.37
CA TRP A 6 -3.34 -6.99 -11.55
C TRP A 6 -4.00 -8.24 -10.99
N ASN A 7 -3.49 -9.42 -11.36
CA ASN A 7 -4.09 -10.70 -10.95
C ASN A 7 -3.90 -11.02 -9.47
N ASN A 8 -2.86 -10.51 -8.81
CA ASN A 8 -2.56 -10.83 -7.41
C ASN A 8 -3.00 -9.74 -6.42
N PHE A 9 -3.01 -8.46 -6.82
CA PHE A 9 -3.28 -7.32 -5.93
C PHE A 9 -4.42 -6.42 -6.43
N ASN A 10 -4.72 -6.46 -7.74
CA ASN A 10 -5.74 -5.62 -8.36
C ASN A 10 -5.51 -4.12 -8.03
N MET A 11 -6.47 -3.47 -7.37
CA MET A 11 -6.40 -2.06 -6.97
C MET A 11 -5.91 -1.87 -5.53
N LEU A 12 -5.57 -2.95 -4.82
CA LEU A 12 -5.09 -2.87 -3.45
C LEU A 12 -3.58 -2.55 -3.41
N PRO A 13 -3.11 -1.81 -2.38
CA PRO A 13 -1.68 -1.57 -2.19
C PRO A 13 -0.89 -2.88 -2.06
N PHE A 14 0.33 -2.90 -2.58
CA PHE A 14 1.25 -4.02 -2.45
C PHE A 14 2.65 -3.54 -2.05
N ALA A 15 3.45 -4.44 -1.48
CA ALA A 15 4.83 -4.16 -1.08
C ALA A 15 5.83 -4.78 -2.05
N LEU A 16 6.98 -4.12 -2.26
CA LEU A 16 8.11 -4.67 -3.04
C LEU A 16 8.48 -6.10 -2.59
N ARG A 17 8.50 -6.35 -1.27
CA ARG A 17 8.87 -7.67 -0.73
C ARG A 17 8.00 -8.81 -1.27
N TRP A 18 6.73 -8.55 -1.61
CA TRP A 18 5.82 -9.59 -2.11
C TRP A 18 6.19 -10.03 -3.53
N LEU A 19 6.75 -9.11 -4.32
CA LEU A 19 7.22 -9.38 -5.67
C LEU A 19 8.53 -10.19 -5.70
N LEU A 20 9.28 -10.20 -4.59
CA LEU A 20 10.57 -10.90 -4.51
C LEU A 20 10.44 -12.44 -4.55
N LYS A 21 9.21 -12.96 -4.53
CA LYS A 21 8.94 -14.39 -4.75
C LYS A 21 9.19 -14.81 -6.21
N GLU A 22 9.00 -13.89 -7.15
CA GLU A 22 9.05 -14.15 -8.60
C GLU A 22 10.13 -13.34 -9.31
N TRP A 23 10.62 -12.26 -8.69
CA TRP A 23 11.62 -11.35 -9.27
C TRP A 23 12.79 -11.12 -8.31
N GLU A 24 13.99 -11.06 -8.87
CA GLU A 24 15.15 -10.52 -8.17
C GLU A 24 14.94 -9.04 -7.81
N GLU A 25 15.44 -8.62 -6.64
CA GLU A 25 15.11 -7.30 -6.08
C GLU A 25 15.50 -6.13 -7.00
N LYS A 26 16.69 -6.18 -7.59
CA LYS A 26 17.17 -5.13 -8.51
C LYS A 26 16.27 -5.00 -9.73
N GLU A 27 15.81 -6.12 -10.28
CA GLU A 27 14.94 -6.13 -11.44
C GLU A 27 13.52 -5.68 -11.08
N ALA A 28 12.97 -6.14 -9.95
CA ALA A 28 11.68 -5.69 -9.45
C ALA A 28 11.64 -4.17 -9.26
N ARG A 29 12.69 -3.58 -8.66
CA ARG A 29 12.82 -2.12 -8.50
C ARG A 29 12.87 -1.40 -9.84
N ARG A 30 13.72 -1.85 -10.77
CA ARG A 30 13.85 -1.26 -12.10
C ARG A 30 12.52 -1.27 -12.87
N LEU A 31 11.80 -2.39 -12.83
CA LEU A 31 10.49 -2.51 -13.48
C LEU A 31 9.44 -1.62 -12.82
N LEU A 32 9.37 -1.58 -11.49
CA LEU A 32 8.45 -0.68 -10.78
C LEU A 32 8.72 0.79 -11.09
N GLU A 33 9.98 1.22 -11.17
CA GLU A 33 10.32 2.60 -11.57
C GLU A 33 9.77 2.96 -12.96
N ILE A 34 9.86 2.02 -13.92
CA ILE A 34 9.29 2.19 -15.26
C ILE A 34 7.76 2.32 -15.15
N LEU A 35 7.11 1.47 -14.37
CA LEU A 35 5.66 1.48 -14.20
C LEU A 35 5.16 2.76 -13.50
N VAL A 36 5.89 3.28 -12.51
CA VAL A 36 5.58 4.56 -11.85
C VAL A 36 5.72 5.71 -12.85
N LYS A 37 6.81 5.77 -13.63
CA LYS A 37 7.00 6.79 -14.67
C LYS A 37 5.90 6.76 -15.73
N LYS A 38 5.40 5.57 -16.06
CA LYS A 38 4.27 5.37 -16.97
C LYS A 38 2.89 5.55 -16.33
N LYS A 39 2.81 5.90 -15.05
CA LYS A 39 1.56 6.05 -14.28
C LYS A 39 0.68 4.79 -14.24
N VAL A 40 1.28 3.62 -14.40
CA VAL A 40 0.60 2.32 -14.29
C VAL A 40 0.43 1.92 -12.83
N VAL A 41 1.40 2.29 -11.98
CA VAL A 41 1.35 2.09 -10.52
C VAL A 41 1.72 3.40 -9.84
N HIS A 42 1.20 3.60 -8.62
CA HIS A 42 1.50 4.77 -7.80
C HIS A 42 2.34 4.36 -6.58
N ALA A 43 3.42 5.09 -6.31
CA ALA A 43 4.27 4.83 -5.15
C ALA A 43 3.79 5.64 -3.95
N TYR A 44 3.57 4.97 -2.82
CA TYR A 44 3.32 5.62 -1.53
C TYR A 44 4.65 5.80 -0.80
N ALA A 45 5.10 7.05 -0.66
CA ALA A 45 6.33 7.37 0.03
C ALA A 45 6.21 7.11 1.55
N ILE A 46 7.35 6.84 2.19
CA ILE A 46 7.42 6.79 3.65
C ILE A 46 7.16 8.21 4.19
N LEU A 47 6.18 8.35 5.08
CA LEU A 47 5.87 9.61 5.75
C LEU A 47 6.70 9.70 7.04
N VAL A 48 7.42 10.81 7.21
CA VAL A 48 8.29 11.07 8.35
C VAL A 48 7.89 12.41 8.98
N GLU A 49 7.83 12.49 10.31
CA GLU A 49 7.55 13.75 11.02
C GLU A 49 8.69 14.75 10.78
N ALA A 50 8.33 15.99 10.45
CA ALA A 50 9.26 17.00 9.95
C ALA A 50 10.40 17.34 10.93
N ASN A 51 10.14 17.27 12.23
CA ASN A 51 11.08 17.58 13.30
C ASN A 51 11.68 16.31 13.95
N GLY A 52 11.47 15.13 13.36
CA GLY A 52 11.96 13.84 13.86
C GLY A 52 11.37 13.43 15.21
N LYS A 53 10.20 13.96 15.58
CA LYS A 53 9.51 13.62 16.83
C LYS A 53 8.78 12.29 16.71
N THR A 54 8.49 11.70 17.87
CA THR A 54 7.72 10.47 17.98
C THR A 54 6.31 10.68 17.45
N VAL A 55 5.85 9.72 16.65
CA VAL A 55 4.48 9.65 16.14
C VAL A 55 3.77 8.48 16.82
N ALA A 56 2.53 8.71 17.26
CA ALA A 56 1.61 7.68 17.72
C ALA A 56 0.38 7.66 16.81
N GLN A 57 -0.23 6.50 16.59
CA GLN A 57 -1.38 6.32 15.70
C GLN A 57 -2.35 5.29 16.28
N ALA A 58 -3.64 5.52 16.08
CA ALA A 58 -4.74 4.60 16.37
C ALA A 58 -5.76 4.67 15.23
N GLU A 59 -6.35 3.55 14.83
CA GLU A 59 -7.29 3.48 13.71
C GLU A 59 -8.38 2.45 13.96
N HIS A 60 -9.61 2.82 13.60
CA HIS A 60 -10.76 1.94 13.54
C HIS A 60 -11.46 2.07 12.19
N THR A 61 -11.98 0.95 11.69
CA THR A 61 -12.91 0.92 10.57
C THR A 61 -14.32 0.85 11.11
N PHE A 62 -15.25 1.63 10.55
CA PHE A 62 -16.65 1.61 10.97
C PHE A 62 -17.60 1.70 9.79
N ILE A 63 -18.81 1.18 10.00
CA ILE A 63 -19.92 1.22 9.05
C ILE A 63 -20.98 2.18 9.63
N PRO A 64 -21.25 3.33 8.98
CA PRO A 64 -22.32 4.23 9.39
C PRO A 64 -23.69 3.55 9.30
N THR A 65 -24.56 3.80 10.27
CA THR A 65 -25.95 3.34 10.30
C THR A 65 -26.90 4.51 10.57
N GLN A 66 -28.21 4.30 10.45
CA GLN A 66 -29.19 5.35 10.74
C GLN A 66 -29.16 5.81 12.22
N SER A 67 -28.67 4.97 13.15
CA SER A 67 -28.67 5.22 14.59
C SER A 67 -27.27 5.47 15.17
N GLY A 68 -26.22 5.47 14.36
CA GLY A 68 -24.85 5.65 14.82
C GLY A 68 -23.84 4.98 13.90
N ALA A 69 -22.86 4.28 14.48
CA ALA A 69 -21.83 3.57 13.72
C ALA A 69 -21.52 2.21 14.36
N THR A 70 -21.39 1.20 13.51
CA THR A 70 -20.86 -0.11 13.93
C THR A 70 -19.37 -0.11 13.65
N VAL A 71 -18.53 -0.06 14.69
CA VAL A 71 -17.08 -0.18 14.53
C VAL A 71 -16.68 -1.65 14.44
N THR A 72 -16.06 -2.01 13.32
CA THR A 72 -15.80 -3.41 12.91
C THR A 72 -14.49 -3.95 13.43
N THR A 73 -13.63 -3.08 13.94
CA THR A 73 -12.32 -3.44 14.49
C THR A 73 -12.24 -3.19 15.99
N MET A 74 -13.37 -3.13 16.70
CA MET A 74 -13.38 -3.15 18.16
C MET A 74 -12.78 -4.47 18.65
N GLY A 75 -11.69 -4.41 19.42
CA GLY A 75 -11.00 -5.53 20.05
C GLY A 75 -10.36 -5.11 21.36
#